data_AF-A0A962F7U4-F1
#
_entry.id   AF-A0A962F7U4-F1
#
_cell.length_a   1.000
_cell.length_b   1.000
_cell.length_c   1.000
_cell.angle_alpha   90.00
_cell.angle_beta   90.00
_cell.angle_gamma   90.00
#
_symmetry.space_group_name_H-M   'P 1'
#
loop_
_entity.id
_entity.type
_entity.pdbx_description
1 polymer ?
#
loop_
_entity_poly.entity_id
_entity_poly.type
_entity_poly.pdbx_seq_one_letter_code
_entity_poly.pdbx_strand_id
1 'polypeptide(L)'
;MSKIRTHHRGRKIWATGLFAFVMACCFLLSFSRPAQAIVTCPSCTWPLSWPYVPLTIDIEGTIIGPGEGACAFYDCPIARDLIVPLYHSIFEDLILDFVNSQFNHYRNWFVGTFFDQYVLRDFLLLSQQMSAIGMQQAMIVGTFFDGQTQLETQRLFNQLENEAHRDYLPTQDFCMFGTNVRSLAATEAQSRYYSLAMDARSMARHMGSANQVASSPDNDKRARWDVFTEKYCDPQDNNWRANSASVPTGLQGVCQGTGGDNERVNIDIDYTRLIDNPRTLDVTFNGSEDQEDVFALASNLYG
;
A
#
# COMPACT_ATOMS: atom_id res chain seq x y z
N MET A 1 10.85 1.20 27.72
CA MET A 1 9.90 1.93 28.60
C MET A 1 9.94 3.41 28.24
N SER A 2 9.01 3.86 27.40
CA SER A 2 8.83 5.27 27.02
C SER A 2 7.33 5.53 26.92
N LYS A 3 6.86 6.53 27.67
CA LYS A 3 5.47 6.78 28.05
C LYS A 3 4.93 7.91 27.17
N ILE A 4 4.15 7.58 26.14
CA ILE A 4 3.52 8.55 25.24
C ILE A 4 2.24 9.07 25.92
N ARG A 5 2.23 10.37 26.22
CA ARG A 5 1.13 11.11 26.85
C ARG A 5 0.26 11.74 25.77
N THR A 6 -0.96 11.24 25.60
CA THR A 6 -1.99 11.77 24.69
C THR A 6 -2.62 13.04 25.24
N HIS A 7 -2.61 14.13 24.47
CA HIS A 7 -3.24 15.40 24.81
C HIS A 7 -4.60 15.53 24.10
N HIS A 8 -5.69 15.41 24.84
CA HIS A 8 -7.03 15.79 24.39
C HIS A 8 -7.20 17.32 24.44
N ARG A 9 -7.58 17.95 23.32
CA ARG A 9 -8.22 19.28 23.28
C ARG A 9 -9.48 19.18 22.42
N GLY A 10 -10.61 18.90 23.09
CA GLY A 10 -11.96 19.00 22.51
C GLY A 10 -12.50 20.41 22.69
N ARG A 11 -12.91 21.02 21.57
CA ARG A 11 -13.42 22.38 21.43
C ARG A 11 -14.78 22.58 22.11
N LYS A 12 -14.94 23.74 22.73
CA LYS A 12 -16.19 24.24 23.31
C LYS A 12 -17.20 24.59 22.21
N ILE A 13 -18.42 24.12 22.41
CA ILE A 13 -19.64 24.44 21.69
C ILE A 13 -20.09 25.85 22.10
N TRP A 14 -20.24 26.75 21.14
CA TRP A 14 -21.06 27.96 21.25
C TRP A 14 -21.96 28.00 20.02
N ALA A 15 -23.18 27.49 20.19
CA ALA A 15 -24.30 27.71 19.30
C ALA A 15 -25.44 28.19 20.19
N THR A 16 -25.88 29.44 19.99
CA THR A 16 -27.26 29.95 20.11
C THR A 16 -27.23 31.46 20.33
N GLY A 17 -28.01 32.19 19.50
CA GLY A 17 -28.41 33.56 19.80
C GLY A 17 -27.90 34.66 18.86
N LEU A 18 -28.09 34.53 17.54
CA LEU A 18 -28.03 35.69 16.63
C LEU A 18 -28.81 35.46 15.32
N PHE A 19 -30.07 35.03 15.44
CA PHE A 19 -30.97 34.82 14.29
C PHE A 19 -32.39 35.31 14.61
N ALA A 20 -32.52 36.57 15.04
CA ALA A 20 -33.82 37.17 15.34
C ALA A 20 -33.88 38.70 15.09
N PHE A 21 -33.21 39.23 14.06
CA PHE A 21 -33.24 40.70 13.83
C PHE A 21 -33.29 41.20 12.38
N VAL A 22 -33.60 40.36 11.37
CA VAL A 22 -33.61 40.84 9.96
C VAL A 22 -34.94 40.61 9.23
N MET A 23 -36.00 40.15 9.89
CA MET A 23 -37.28 39.86 9.23
C MET A 23 -38.46 40.65 9.81
N ALA A 24 -38.32 41.98 9.92
CA ALA A 24 -39.40 42.87 10.35
C ALA A 24 -39.33 44.29 9.76
N CYS A 25 -38.71 44.48 8.59
CA CYS A 25 -38.59 45.83 7.98
C CYS A 25 -38.90 45.88 6.47
N CYS A 26 -39.70 44.95 5.95
CA CYS A 26 -39.95 44.87 4.50
C CYS A 26 -41.42 44.80 4.08
N PHE A 27 -42.35 45.34 4.87
CA PHE A 27 -43.77 45.38 4.47
C PHE A 27 -44.52 46.64 4.96
N LEU A 28 -43.93 47.83 4.80
CA LEU A 28 -44.66 49.11 4.89
C LEU A 28 -44.08 50.16 3.92
N LEU A 29 -43.85 49.76 2.67
CA LEU A 29 -43.72 50.70 1.55
C LEU A 29 -44.85 50.40 0.59
N SER A 30 -45.98 51.08 0.77
CA SER A 30 -47.05 51.15 -0.23
C SER A 30 -47.73 52.51 -0.15
N PHE A 31 -47.42 53.31 -1.17
CA PHE A 31 -48.22 54.37 -1.76
C PHE A 31 -48.45 55.66 -0.95
N SER A 32 -47.51 56.59 -1.11
CA SER A 32 -47.78 58.02 -1.07
C SER A 32 -48.89 58.37 -2.08
N ARG A 33 -49.91 59.05 -1.58
CA ARG A 33 -51.11 59.52 -2.29
C ARG A 33 -50.76 60.24 -3.62
N PRO A 34 -51.48 60.00 -4.73
CA PRO A 34 -51.40 60.90 -5.87
C PRO A 34 -52.03 62.25 -5.49
N ALA A 35 -51.34 63.34 -5.83
CA ALA A 35 -51.88 64.68 -5.75
C ALA A 35 -53.11 64.78 -6.67
N GLN A 36 -54.28 65.04 -6.09
CA GLN A 36 -55.52 65.25 -6.82
C GLN A 36 -55.57 66.70 -7.31
N ALA A 37 -55.73 66.90 -8.62
CA ALA A 37 -56.10 68.18 -9.17
C ALA A 37 -57.57 68.48 -8.82
N ILE A 38 -57.79 69.56 -8.07
CA ILE A 38 -59.13 70.03 -7.72
C ILE A 38 -59.64 70.90 -8.87
N VAL A 39 -60.65 70.43 -9.59
CA VAL A 39 -61.42 71.27 -10.52
C VAL A 39 -62.62 71.81 -9.75
N THR A 40 -62.63 73.12 -9.48
CA THR A 40 -63.79 73.79 -8.90
C THR A 40 -64.73 74.25 -10.02
N CYS A 41 -66.00 73.87 -9.94
CA CYS A 41 -67.05 74.52 -10.74
C CYS A 41 -67.30 75.94 -10.20
N PRO A 42 -67.45 76.98 -11.03
CA PRO A 42 -67.57 78.37 -10.57
C PRO A 42 -68.86 78.70 -9.80
N SER A 43 -69.82 77.76 -9.71
CA SER A 43 -71.15 78.01 -9.13
C SER A 43 -71.52 77.15 -7.92
N CYS A 44 -70.62 76.29 -7.41
CA CYS A 44 -70.88 75.50 -6.20
C CYS A 44 -69.65 75.45 -5.29
N THR A 45 -69.71 76.17 -4.17
CA THR A 45 -68.66 76.25 -3.15
C THR A 45 -68.69 75.05 -2.21
N TRP A 46 -68.30 73.85 -2.68
CA TRP A 46 -67.96 72.73 -1.78
C TRP A 46 -66.80 71.88 -2.34
N PRO A 47 -65.75 71.64 -1.56
CA PRO A 47 -64.65 70.74 -1.98
C PRO A 47 -65.08 69.28 -1.81
N LEU A 48 -65.22 68.55 -2.93
CA LEU A 48 -65.44 67.10 -2.91
C LEU A 48 -64.11 66.36 -2.71
N SER A 49 -63.73 66.14 -1.45
CA SER A 49 -62.77 65.11 -1.08
C SER A 49 -63.48 63.75 -1.05
N TRP A 50 -63.09 62.82 -1.93
CA TRP A 50 -63.43 61.39 -1.81
C TRP A 50 -62.18 60.60 -1.41
N PRO A 51 -62.32 59.46 -0.69
CA PRO A 51 -63.46 58.55 -0.75
C PRO A 51 -64.15 58.30 0.60
N TYR A 52 -65.31 57.62 0.52
CA TYR A 52 -66.23 57.17 1.56
C TYR A 52 -67.42 58.10 1.82
N VAL A 53 -68.47 57.95 1.00
CA VAL A 53 -69.84 58.06 1.52
C VAL A 53 -70.60 56.79 1.12
N PRO A 54 -71.10 55.99 2.07
CA PRO A 54 -71.94 54.85 1.75
C PRO A 54 -73.30 55.34 1.23
N LEU A 55 -73.69 54.86 0.05
CA LEU A 55 -75.08 54.92 -0.42
C LEU A 55 -75.92 54.00 0.47
N THR A 56 -76.66 54.56 1.41
CA THR A 56 -77.76 53.86 2.08
C THR A 56 -79.01 53.98 1.22
N ILE A 57 -79.52 52.85 0.76
CA ILE A 57 -80.79 52.72 0.03
C ILE A 57 -81.82 52.24 1.05
N ASP A 58 -82.82 53.07 1.37
CA ASP A 58 -83.99 52.64 2.14
C ASP A 58 -85.12 52.17 1.20
N ILE A 59 -85.89 51.20 1.69
CA ILE A 59 -86.73 50.25 0.94
C ILE A 59 -88.07 50.86 0.45
N GLU A 60 -88.14 52.19 0.27
CA GLU A 60 -89.30 52.88 -0.31
C GLU A 60 -88.95 53.77 -1.52
N GLY A 61 -87.80 53.52 -2.18
CA GLY A 61 -87.59 53.97 -3.56
C GLY A 61 -87.56 55.49 -3.76
N THR A 62 -87.15 56.25 -2.75
CA THR A 62 -86.99 57.71 -2.86
C THR A 62 -85.52 58.08 -2.67
N ILE A 63 -84.87 58.56 -3.75
CA ILE A 63 -83.49 59.04 -3.71
C ILE A 63 -83.51 60.45 -3.12
N ILE A 64 -83.18 60.60 -1.84
CA ILE A 64 -82.97 61.90 -1.21
C ILE A 64 -81.48 62.21 -1.29
N GLY A 65 -81.07 62.88 -2.37
CA GLY A 65 -79.76 63.53 -2.43
C GLY A 65 -79.75 64.79 -1.54
N PRO A 66 -78.61 65.18 -0.95
CA PRO A 66 -78.52 66.38 -0.14
C PRO A 66 -78.88 67.62 -0.96
N GLY A 67 -79.65 68.50 -0.33
CA GLY A 67 -80.40 69.57 -0.96
C GLY A 67 -79.55 70.71 -1.53
N GLU A 68 -80.20 71.40 -2.48
CA GLU A 68 -79.93 72.77 -2.93
C GLU A 68 -78.61 73.01 -3.66
N GLY A 69 -78.47 72.32 -4.79
CA GLY A 69 -77.49 72.59 -5.84
C GLY A 69 -77.51 71.58 -6.99
N ALA A 70 -78.64 70.89 -7.19
CA ALA A 70 -78.74 69.82 -8.17
C ALA A 70 -78.73 70.41 -9.59
N CYS A 71 -77.66 70.15 -10.34
CA CYS A 71 -77.69 70.22 -11.80
C CYS A 71 -78.85 69.34 -12.27
N ALA A 72 -79.74 69.87 -13.11
CA ALA A 72 -80.86 69.08 -13.62
C ALA A 72 -80.30 67.91 -14.46
N PHE A 73 -81.04 66.80 -14.57
CA PHE A 73 -80.62 65.63 -15.37
C PHE A 73 -80.30 65.99 -16.84
N TYR A 74 -80.79 67.15 -17.31
CA TYR A 74 -80.56 67.72 -18.65
C TYR A 74 -79.30 68.62 -18.75
N ASP A 75 -78.65 68.98 -17.63
CA ASP A 75 -77.41 69.78 -17.61
C ASP A 75 -76.15 68.93 -17.87
N CYS A 76 -76.26 67.60 -17.75
CA CYS A 76 -75.16 66.65 -17.95
C CYS A 76 -74.63 66.58 -19.41
N PRO A 77 -75.46 66.54 -20.47
CA PRO A 77 -74.94 66.52 -21.84
C PRO A 77 -74.27 67.83 -22.26
N ILE A 78 -74.80 68.99 -21.83
CA ILE A 78 -74.22 70.30 -22.18
C ILE A 78 -72.91 70.54 -21.41
N ALA A 79 -72.85 70.15 -20.12
CA ALA A 79 -71.61 70.21 -19.36
C ALA A 79 -70.54 69.26 -19.94
N ARG A 80 -70.92 68.06 -20.40
CA ARG A 80 -70.01 67.13 -21.09
C ARG A 80 -69.43 67.73 -22.37
N ASP A 81 -70.28 68.28 -23.23
CA ASP A 81 -69.85 68.78 -24.54
C ASP A 81 -69.11 70.12 -24.46
N LEU A 82 -69.27 70.89 -23.37
CA LEU A 82 -68.55 72.14 -23.17
C LEU A 82 -67.26 71.96 -22.35
N ILE A 83 -67.28 71.18 -21.27
CA ILE A 83 -66.14 71.04 -20.35
C ILE A 83 -65.08 70.10 -20.93
N VAL A 84 -65.48 69.00 -21.57
CA VAL A 84 -64.49 68.05 -22.12
C VAL A 84 -63.56 68.73 -23.13
N PRO A 85 -64.01 69.43 -24.19
CA PRO A 85 -63.09 70.03 -25.15
C PRO A 85 -62.31 71.23 -24.59
N LEU A 86 -62.87 72.02 -23.66
CA LEU A 86 -62.17 73.17 -23.05
C LEU A 86 -61.05 72.76 -22.11
N TYR A 87 -61.22 71.65 -21.39
CA TYR A 87 -60.25 71.21 -20.39
C TYR A 87 -59.35 70.07 -20.88
N HIS A 88 -59.71 69.36 -21.96
CA HIS A 88 -58.88 68.28 -22.49
C HIS A 88 -57.48 68.76 -22.87
N SER A 89 -57.36 69.88 -23.58
CA SER A 89 -56.05 70.43 -23.99
C SER A 89 -55.20 70.92 -22.81
N ILE A 90 -55.83 71.34 -21.70
CA ILE A 90 -55.12 71.80 -20.50
C ILE A 90 -54.63 70.61 -19.66
N PHE A 91 -55.43 69.54 -19.60
CA PHE A 91 -55.06 68.34 -18.84
C PHE A 91 -54.17 67.37 -19.60
N GLU A 92 -54.16 67.41 -20.94
CA GLU A 92 -53.31 66.55 -21.76
C GLU A 92 -51.82 66.73 -21.41
N ASP A 93 -51.34 67.97 -21.33
CA ASP A 93 -49.96 68.27 -20.96
C ASP A 93 -49.64 67.80 -19.53
N LEU A 94 -50.55 68.00 -18.58
CA LEU A 94 -50.37 67.56 -17.20
C LEU A 94 -50.32 66.03 -17.09
N ILE A 95 -51.15 65.32 -17.86
CA ILE A 95 -51.16 63.86 -17.90
C ILE A 95 -49.89 63.34 -18.56
N LEU A 96 -49.44 63.94 -19.67
CA LEU A 96 -48.20 63.55 -20.35
C LEU A 96 -46.97 63.78 -19.46
N ASP A 97 -46.90 64.91 -18.75
CA ASP A 97 -45.83 65.17 -17.81
C ASP A 97 -45.83 64.19 -16.63
N PHE A 98 -47.00 63.88 -16.09
CA PHE A 98 -47.13 62.87 -15.04
C PHE A 98 -46.71 61.49 -15.54
N VAL A 99 -47.18 61.07 -16.72
CA VAL A 99 -46.84 59.78 -17.33
C VAL A 99 -45.34 59.70 -17.62
N ASN A 100 -44.73 60.74 -18.19
CA ASN A 100 -43.29 60.81 -18.44
C ASN A 100 -42.47 60.74 -17.15
N SER A 101 -42.91 61.45 -16.11
CA SER A 101 -42.27 61.40 -14.79
C SER A 101 -42.32 60.00 -14.18
N GLN A 102 -43.49 59.34 -14.23
CA GLN A 102 -43.62 57.96 -13.77
C GLN A 102 -42.76 56.99 -14.59
N PHE A 103 -42.76 57.10 -15.93
CA PHE A 103 -41.90 56.27 -16.78
C PHE A 103 -40.42 56.46 -16.46
N ASN A 104 -39.96 57.69 -16.27
CA ASN A 104 -38.58 57.96 -15.89
C ASN A 104 -38.24 57.42 -14.50
N HIS A 105 -39.17 57.52 -13.54
CA HIS A 105 -38.99 56.95 -12.21
C HIS A 105 -38.84 55.42 -12.26
N TYR A 106 -39.75 54.72 -12.95
CA TYR A 106 -39.68 53.27 -13.11
C TYR A 106 -38.46 52.83 -13.92
N ARG A 107 -38.08 53.56 -14.96
CA ARG A 107 -36.88 53.26 -15.75
C ARG A 107 -35.63 53.36 -14.90
N ASN A 108 -35.48 54.42 -14.11
CA ASN A 108 -34.32 54.61 -13.25
C ASN A 108 -34.26 53.57 -12.13
N TRP A 109 -35.41 53.22 -11.55
CA TRP A 109 -35.49 52.13 -10.57
C TRP A 109 -35.14 50.77 -11.20
N PHE A 110 -35.65 50.48 -12.41
CA PHE A 110 -35.39 49.22 -13.09
C PHE A 110 -33.91 49.06 -13.45
N VAL A 111 -33.29 50.10 -14.02
CA VAL A 111 -31.88 50.04 -14.41
C VAL A 111 -30.97 50.09 -13.17
N GLY A 112 -31.11 51.13 -12.35
CA GLY A 112 -30.14 51.41 -11.29
C GLY A 112 -30.33 50.57 -10.02
N THR A 113 -31.54 50.08 -9.76
CA THR A 113 -31.81 49.26 -8.56
C THR A 113 -32.02 47.80 -8.93
N PHE A 114 -33.00 47.50 -9.78
CA PHE A 114 -33.34 46.11 -10.09
C PHE A 114 -32.21 45.40 -10.85
N PHE A 115 -31.75 45.96 -11.97
CA PHE A 115 -30.76 45.32 -12.83
C PHE A 115 -29.35 45.36 -12.22
N ASP A 116 -28.88 46.54 -11.83
CA ASP A 116 -27.49 46.70 -11.34
C ASP A 116 -27.26 46.06 -9.97
N GLN A 117 -28.20 46.21 -9.01
CA GLN A 117 -27.94 45.77 -7.63
C GLN A 117 -28.31 44.32 -7.37
N TYR A 118 -29.36 43.81 -8.02
CA TYR A 118 -29.82 42.43 -7.81
C TYR A 118 -29.37 41.52 -8.94
N VAL A 119 -29.83 41.77 -10.17
CA VAL A 119 -29.62 40.83 -11.28
C VAL A 119 -28.14 40.64 -11.59
N LEU A 120 -27.40 41.72 -11.84
CA LEU A 120 -25.99 41.65 -12.20
C LEU A 120 -25.15 41.02 -11.08
N ARG A 121 -25.42 41.44 -9.84
CA ARG A 121 -24.71 40.96 -8.65
C ARG A 121 -24.95 39.47 -8.42
N ASP A 122 -26.19 39.01 -8.54
CA ASP A 122 -26.56 37.62 -8.31
C ASP A 122 -25.98 36.72 -9.40
N PHE A 123 -25.95 37.15 -10.67
CA PHE A 123 -25.25 36.41 -11.72
C PHE A 123 -23.75 36.32 -11.49
N LEU A 124 -23.12 37.38 -10.98
CA LEU A 124 -21.70 37.37 -10.66
C LEU A 124 -21.40 36.39 -9.52
N LEU A 125 -22.21 36.41 -8.45
CA LEU A 125 -22.13 35.44 -7.35
C LEU A 125 -22.38 34.00 -7.81
N LEU A 126 -23.37 33.78 -8.67
CA LEU A 126 -23.66 32.46 -9.25
C LEU A 126 -22.47 31.95 -10.07
N SER A 127 -21.85 32.80 -10.91
CA SER A 127 -20.68 32.42 -11.70
C SER A 127 -19.50 32.02 -10.81
N GLN A 128 -19.29 32.75 -9.70
CA GLN A 128 -18.25 32.44 -8.72
C GLN A 128 -18.50 31.10 -8.05
N GLN A 129 -19.74 30.81 -7.62
CA GLN A 129 -20.09 29.53 -7.01
C GLN A 129 -19.97 28.36 -8.00
N MET A 130 -20.42 28.54 -9.24
CA MET A 130 -20.28 27.51 -10.28
C MET A 130 -18.81 27.21 -10.59
N SER A 131 -17.95 28.24 -10.65
CA SER A 131 -16.51 28.04 -10.83
C SER A 131 -15.84 27.35 -9.64
N ALA A 132 -16.24 27.71 -8.41
CA ALA A 132 -15.74 27.07 -7.19
C ALA A 132 -16.15 25.58 -7.10
N ILE A 133 -17.40 25.26 -7.45
CA ILE A 133 -17.89 23.86 -7.51
C ILE A 133 -17.15 23.09 -8.61
N GLY A 134 -16.93 23.70 -9.78
CA GLY A 134 -16.16 23.11 -10.87
C GLY A 134 -14.73 22.75 -10.44
N MET A 135 -14.07 23.64 -9.69
CA MET A 135 -12.73 23.37 -9.13
C MET A 135 -12.76 22.26 -8.07
N GLN A 136 -13.80 22.18 -7.22
CA GLN A 136 -13.93 21.10 -6.24
C GLN A 136 -14.11 19.74 -6.91
N GLN A 137 -14.90 19.65 -7.97
CA GLN A 137 -15.07 18.41 -8.74
C GLN A 137 -13.77 17.98 -9.42
N ALA A 138 -13.04 18.93 -10.02
CA ALA A 138 -11.73 18.65 -10.62
C ALA A 138 -10.70 18.18 -9.58
N MET A 139 -10.72 18.73 -8.37
CA MET A 139 -9.86 18.31 -7.26
C MET A 139 -10.13 16.85 -6.87
N ILE A 140 -11.40 16.46 -6.75
CA ILE A 140 -11.78 15.08 -6.41
C ILE A 140 -11.28 14.12 -7.50
N VAL A 141 -11.48 14.44 -8.78
CA VAL A 141 -10.96 13.63 -9.89
C VAL A 141 -9.43 13.53 -9.86
N GLY A 142 -8.75 14.64 -9.57
CA GLY A 142 -7.30 14.67 -9.40
C GLY A 142 -6.81 13.72 -8.30
N THR A 143 -7.50 13.68 -7.16
CA THR A 143 -7.14 12.76 -6.07
C THR A 143 -7.33 11.28 -6.43
N PHE A 144 -8.29 10.95 -7.28
CA PHE A 144 -8.46 9.57 -7.75
C PHE A 144 -7.34 9.15 -8.70
N PHE A 145 -6.91 10.03 -9.61
CA PHE A 145 -5.78 9.73 -10.49
C PHE A 145 -4.46 9.61 -9.73
N ASP A 146 -4.23 10.47 -8.72
CA ASP A 146 -3.07 10.35 -7.84
C ASP A 146 -3.08 9.00 -7.09
N GLY A 147 -4.22 8.63 -6.50
CA GLY A 147 -4.38 7.34 -5.82
C GLY A 147 -4.20 6.14 -6.75
N GLN A 148 -4.69 6.20 -7.99
CA GLN A 148 -4.50 5.11 -8.96
C GLN A 148 -3.01 4.92 -9.30
N THR A 149 -2.31 6.00 -9.63
CA THR A 149 -0.87 5.92 -9.95
C THR A 149 -0.04 5.44 -8.76
N GLN A 150 -0.44 5.80 -7.53
CA GLN A 150 0.19 5.29 -6.32
C GLN A 150 -0.06 3.78 -6.10
N LEU A 151 -1.25 3.27 -6.40
CA LEU A 151 -1.54 1.84 -6.26
C LEU A 151 -0.85 0.99 -7.34
N GLU A 152 -0.77 1.49 -8.57
CA GLU A 152 -0.06 0.82 -9.67
C GLU A 152 1.44 0.73 -9.38
N THR A 153 2.06 1.80 -8.87
CA THR A 153 3.47 1.77 -8.47
C THR A 153 3.72 0.80 -7.32
N GLN A 154 2.87 0.78 -6.28
CA GLN A 154 2.99 -0.20 -5.19
C GLN A 154 2.87 -1.65 -5.68
N ARG A 155 1.93 -1.92 -6.59
CA ARG A 155 1.77 -3.26 -7.18
C ARG A 155 3.03 -3.66 -7.95
N LEU A 156 3.58 -2.75 -8.75
CA LEU A 156 4.81 -3.00 -9.51
C LEU A 156 5.99 -3.28 -8.59
N PHE A 157 6.15 -2.52 -7.50
CA PHE A 157 7.19 -2.77 -6.50
C PHE A 157 7.07 -4.15 -5.87
N ASN A 158 5.87 -4.55 -5.45
CA ASN A 158 5.64 -5.89 -4.89
C ASN A 158 5.94 -7.00 -5.91
N GLN A 159 5.64 -6.78 -7.19
CA GLN A 159 5.95 -7.75 -8.23
C GLN A 159 7.47 -7.89 -8.40
N LEU A 160 8.19 -6.77 -8.54
CA LEU A 160 9.64 -6.77 -8.67
C LEU A 160 10.34 -7.34 -7.45
N GLU A 161 9.84 -7.07 -6.24
CA GLU A 161 10.36 -7.63 -5.00
C GLU A 161 10.17 -9.15 -4.94
N ASN A 162 9.00 -9.67 -5.37
CA ASN A 162 8.76 -11.10 -5.44
C ASN A 162 9.62 -11.80 -6.50
N GLU A 163 9.82 -11.18 -7.67
CA GLU A 163 10.71 -11.68 -8.71
C GLU A 163 12.17 -11.69 -8.21
N ALA A 164 12.62 -10.62 -7.57
CA ALA A 164 13.95 -10.56 -6.97
C ALA A 164 14.13 -11.61 -5.86
N HIS A 165 13.14 -11.79 -4.99
CA HIS A 165 13.19 -12.85 -3.99
C HIS A 165 13.30 -14.23 -4.64
N ARG A 166 12.51 -14.50 -5.68
CA ARG A 166 12.58 -15.77 -6.41
C ARG A 166 13.96 -16.02 -7.03
N ASP A 167 14.61 -14.99 -7.55
CA ASP A 167 15.91 -15.12 -8.22
C ASP A 167 17.08 -15.22 -7.24
N TYR A 168 17.01 -14.57 -6.07
CA TYR A 168 18.10 -14.56 -5.08
C TYR A 168 18.02 -15.63 -4.00
N LEU A 169 16.89 -16.34 -3.85
CA LEU A 169 16.78 -17.50 -2.96
C LEU A 169 17.36 -18.74 -3.65
N PRO A 170 18.55 -19.24 -3.26
CA PRO A 170 19.07 -20.48 -3.83
C PRO A 170 18.09 -21.61 -3.54
N THR A 171 17.76 -22.40 -4.56
CA THR A 171 16.93 -23.58 -4.36
C THR A 171 17.67 -24.59 -3.49
N GLN A 172 16.90 -25.41 -2.75
CA GLN A 172 17.44 -26.54 -1.98
C GLN A 172 18.35 -27.40 -2.87
N ASP A 173 17.94 -27.63 -4.12
CA ASP A 173 18.70 -28.42 -5.10
C ASP A 173 20.08 -27.79 -5.36
N PHE A 174 20.17 -26.48 -5.58
CA PHE A 174 21.45 -25.81 -5.79
C PHE A 174 22.37 -25.93 -4.57
N CYS A 175 21.81 -25.85 -3.36
CA CYS A 175 22.57 -26.07 -2.13
C CYS A 175 23.07 -27.52 -2.00
N MET A 176 22.24 -28.51 -2.34
CA MET A 176 22.62 -29.92 -2.32
C MET A 176 23.70 -30.24 -3.36
N PHE A 177 23.55 -29.74 -4.60
CA PHE A 177 24.58 -29.89 -5.63
C PHE A 177 25.88 -29.21 -5.23
N GLY A 178 25.83 -27.97 -4.73
CA GLY A 178 27.03 -27.26 -4.26
C GLY A 178 27.74 -27.97 -3.12
N THR A 179 26.98 -28.54 -2.17
CA THR A 179 27.54 -29.30 -1.04
C THR A 179 28.18 -30.61 -1.50
N ASN A 180 27.54 -31.33 -2.42
CA ASN A 180 28.06 -32.58 -2.97
C ASN A 180 29.32 -32.38 -3.83
N VAL A 181 29.38 -31.30 -4.61
CA VAL A 181 30.59 -30.97 -5.38
C VAL A 181 31.75 -30.62 -4.45
N ARG A 182 31.47 -29.89 -3.36
CA ARG A 182 32.49 -29.55 -2.36
C ARG A 182 33.03 -30.78 -1.65
N SER A 183 32.17 -31.73 -1.26
CA SER A 183 32.60 -32.96 -0.60
C SER A 183 33.43 -33.83 -1.53
N LEU A 184 33.01 -33.98 -2.80
CA LEU A 184 33.76 -34.73 -3.81
C LEU A 184 35.15 -34.12 -4.05
N ALA A 185 35.23 -32.81 -4.20
CA ALA A 185 36.51 -32.11 -4.39
C ALA A 185 37.45 -32.27 -3.18
N ALA A 186 36.91 -32.28 -1.95
CA ALA A 186 37.70 -32.53 -0.75
C ALA A 186 38.25 -33.96 -0.73
N THR A 187 37.44 -34.97 -1.08
CA THR A 187 37.87 -36.37 -1.16
C THR A 187 38.94 -36.58 -2.24
N GLU A 188 38.79 -35.96 -3.42
CA GLU A 188 39.81 -36.03 -4.48
C GLU A 188 41.15 -35.44 -4.02
N ALA A 189 41.13 -34.29 -3.33
CA ALA A 189 42.35 -33.68 -2.79
C ALA A 189 43.04 -34.60 -1.76
N GLN A 190 42.26 -35.25 -0.89
CA GLN A 190 42.78 -36.19 0.09
C GLN A 190 43.38 -37.44 -0.57
N SER A 191 42.71 -38.00 -1.58
CA SER A 191 43.21 -39.17 -2.32
C SER A 191 44.57 -38.93 -2.98
N ARG A 192 44.78 -37.74 -3.57
CA ARG A 192 46.07 -37.35 -4.15
C ARG A 192 47.16 -37.27 -3.10
N TYR A 193 46.84 -36.71 -1.92
CA TYR A 193 47.78 -36.64 -0.82
C TYR A 193 48.19 -38.03 -0.31
N TYR A 194 47.26 -38.99 -0.22
CA TYR A 194 47.59 -40.37 0.14
C TYR A 194 48.46 -41.07 -0.89
N SER A 195 48.15 -40.93 -2.19
CA SER A 195 48.99 -41.53 -3.24
C SER A 195 50.44 -41.05 -3.14
N LEU A 196 50.65 -39.74 -2.94
CA LEU A 196 51.97 -39.16 -2.77
C LEU A 196 52.67 -39.67 -1.50
N ALA A 197 51.94 -39.82 -0.39
CA ALA A 197 52.51 -40.32 0.86
C ALA A 197 52.91 -41.80 0.76
N MET A 198 52.13 -42.63 0.07
CA MET A 198 52.43 -44.04 -0.20
C MET A 198 53.69 -44.15 -1.07
N ASP A 199 53.79 -43.35 -2.12
CA ASP A 199 54.96 -43.31 -3.01
C ASP A 199 56.21 -42.84 -2.26
N ALA A 200 56.09 -41.82 -1.41
CA ALA A 200 57.20 -41.35 -0.59
C ALA A 200 57.68 -42.44 0.38
N ARG A 201 56.75 -43.19 0.98
CA ARG A 201 57.06 -44.29 1.89
C ARG A 201 57.72 -45.47 1.15
N SER A 202 57.25 -45.84 -0.02
CA SER A 202 57.86 -46.93 -0.82
C SER A 202 59.28 -46.56 -1.27
N MET A 203 59.48 -45.32 -1.74
CA MET A 203 60.81 -44.81 -2.07
C MET A 203 61.75 -44.77 -0.85
N ALA A 204 61.27 -44.31 0.30
CA ALA A 204 62.08 -44.27 1.52
C ALA A 204 62.56 -45.67 1.97
N ARG A 205 61.72 -46.71 1.75
CA ARG A 205 62.08 -48.11 2.00
C ARG A 205 63.11 -48.62 0.99
N HIS A 206 62.93 -48.34 -0.32
CA HIS A 206 63.93 -48.72 -1.34
C HIS A 206 65.30 -48.08 -1.14
N MET A 207 65.34 -46.84 -0.63
CA MET A 207 66.60 -46.13 -0.37
C MET A 207 67.24 -46.45 0.98
N GLY A 208 66.59 -47.25 1.84
CA GLY A 208 67.13 -47.58 3.16
C GLY A 208 67.41 -46.36 4.03
N SER A 209 66.51 -45.37 4.01
CA SER A 209 66.72 -44.08 4.70
C SER A 209 66.98 -44.27 6.20
N ALA A 210 68.02 -43.59 6.73
CA ALA A 210 68.28 -43.49 8.16
C ALA A 210 67.06 -42.87 8.89
N ASN A 211 66.78 -43.33 10.12
CA ASN A 211 65.63 -42.97 10.96
C ASN A 211 64.25 -43.48 10.51
N GLN A 212 64.19 -44.46 9.62
CA GLN A 212 62.96 -45.22 9.35
C GLN A 212 63.09 -46.65 9.88
N VAL A 213 61.97 -47.28 10.26
CA VAL A 213 61.92 -48.70 10.68
C VAL A 213 62.56 -49.62 9.62
N ALA A 214 62.52 -49.19 8.35
CA ALA A 214 63.14 -49.85 7.20
C ALA A 214 64.63 -49.50 6.94
N SER A 215 65.33 -48.88 7.89
CA SER A 215 66.75 -48.50 7.73
C SER A 215 67.70 -49.69 7.58
N SER A 216 67.26 -50.90 7.96
CA SER A 216 67.98 -52.16 7.71
C SER A 216 66.98 -53.21 7.21
N PRO A 217 67.34 -54.04 6.21
CA PRO A 217 66.47 -55.11 5.72
C PRO A 217 65.97 -56.06 6.82
N ASP A 218 66.79 -56.30 7.85
CA ASP A 218 66.43 -57.20 8.95
C ASP A 218 65.46 -56.54 9.93
N ASN A 219 65.60 -55.22 10.17
CA ASN A 219 64.69 -54.48 11.04
C ASN A 219 63.31 -54.27 10.39
N ASP A 220 63.27 -54.07 9.07
CA ASP A 220 62.02 -53.97 8.31
C ASP A 220 61.21 -55.27 8.41
N LYS A 221 61.87 -56.41 8.17
CA LYS A 221 61.25 -57.74 8.29
C LYS A 221 60.78 -58.01 9.70
N ARG A 222 61.58 -57.66 10.71
CA ARG A 222 61.23 -57.86 12.12
C ARG A 222 60.03 -57.01 12.54
N ALA A 223 59.99 -55.73 12.18
CA ALA A 223 58.87 -54.87 12.55
C ALA A 223 57.56 -55.29 11.87
N ARG A 224 57.61 -55.76 10.61
CA ARG A 224 56.44 -56.35 9.93
C ARG A 224 55.98 -57.64 10.59
N TRP A 225 56.94 -58.48 10.97
CA TRP A 225 56.66 -59.70 11.71
C TRP A 225 55.96 -59.38 13.04
N ASP A 226 56.48 -58.42 13.80
CA ASP A 226 55.88 -58.01 15.07
C ASP A 226 54.43 -57.54 14.87
N VAL A 227 54.18 -56.67 13.88
CA VAL A 227 52.82 -56.19 13.53
C VAL A 227 51.89 -57.32 13.10
N PHE A 228 52.38 -58.25 12.27
CA PHE A 228 51.62 -59.43 11.84
C PHE A 228 51.23 -60.29 13.05
N THR A 229 52.19 -60.61 13.92
CA THR A 229 51.96 -61.47 15.10
C THR A 229 51.01 -60.85 16.12
N GLU A 230 50.96 -59.51 16.19
CA GLU A 230 50.10 -58.77 17.11
C GLU A 230 48.69 -58.56 16.57
N LYS A 231 48.54 -58.23 15.28
CA LYS A 231 47.27 -57.70 14.72
C LYS A 231 46.59 -58.62 13.69
N TYR A 232 47.35 -59.33 12.87
CA TYR A 232 46.81 -60.01 11.68
C TYR A 232 46.88 -61.54 11.72
N CYS A 233 47.61 -62.10 12.69
CA CYS A 233 47.90 -63.52 12.80
C CYS A 233 46.66 -64.37 13.13
N ASP A 234 46.30 -65.31 12.26
CA ASP A 234 45.32 -66.37 12.56
C ASP A 234 46.02 -67.59 13.19
N PRO A 235 45.65 -68.03 14.41
CA PRO A 235 46.19 -69.25 14.99
C PRO A 235 45.84 -70.53 14.20
N GLN A 236 44.78 -70.49 13.38
CA GLN A 236 44.31 -71.60 12.55
C GLN A 236 44.95 -71.64 11.16
N ASP A 237 45.79 -70.67 10.82
CA ASP A 237 46.50 -70.68 9.55
C ASP A 237 47.74 -71.59 9.59
N ASN A 238 48.01 -72.18 8.41
CA ASN A 238 49.13 -73.08 8.12
C ASN A 238 49.06 -74.47 8.81
N ASN A 239 48.35 -75.41 8.17
CA ASN A 239 48.27 -76.83 8.57
C ASN A 239 47.62 -77.04 9.97
N TRP A 240 46.57 -76.29 10.29
CA TRP A 240 45.81 -76.43 11.52
C TRP A 240 45.12 -77.79 11.64
N ARG A 241 45.25 -78.40 12.82
CA ARG A 241 44.61 -79.66 13.18
C ARG A 241 43.86 -79.48 14.49
N ALA A 242 42.53 -79.51 14.41
CA ALA A 242 41.60 -79.25 15.53
C ALA A 242 41.83 -80.12 16.79
N ASN A 243 42.58 -81.23 16.69
CA ASN A 243 42.79 -82.20 17.77
C ASN A 243 44.29 -82.48 18.07
N SER A 244 45.22 -81.61 17.68
CA SER A 244 46.66 -81.83 17.85
C SER A 244 47.23 -81.04 19.04
N ALA A 245 46.92 -81.47 20.27
CA ALA A 245 47.44 -80.84 21.49
C ALA A 245 48.95 -81.07 21.72
N SER A 246 49.60 -81.94 20.93
CA SER A 246 50.97 -82.41 21.17
C SER A 246 52.00 -81.94 20.14
N VAL A 247 51.57 -81.28 19.06
CA VAL A 247 52.45 -80.54 18.13
C VAL A 247 51.68 -79.29 17.76
N PRO A 248 52.17 -78.06 18.06
CA PRO A 248 51.52 -76.84 17.60
C PRO A 248 51.62 -76.81 16.07
N THR A 249 50.61 -77.34 15.41
CA THR A 249 50.46 -77.28 13.96
C THR A 249 49.61 -76.05 13.65
N GLY A 250 50.22 -75.06 13.01
CA GLY A 250 49.61 -73.74 12.82
C GLY A 250 50.54 -72.62 13.24
N LEU A 251 50.09 -71.39 13.02
CA LEU A 251 50.71 -70.17 13.55
C LEU A 251 50.42 -69.96 15.05
N GLN A 252 49.73 -70.90 15.71
CA GLN A 252 49.36 -70.85 17.14
C GLN A 252 50.53 -70.57 18.11
N GLY A 253 51.74 -71.04 17.82
CA GLY A 253 52.91 -70.78 18.69
C GLY A 253 53.46 -69.35 18.57
N VAL A 254 53.02 -68.61 17.55
CA VAL A 254 53.52 -67.28 17.18
C VAL A 254 52.44 -66.22 17.41
N CYS A 255 51.20 -66.49 17.02
CA CYS A 255 50.06 -65.67 17.41
C CYS A 255 49.92 -65.81 18.94
N GLN A 256 50.16 -64.75 19.71
CA GLN A 256 50.30 -64.79 21.18
C GLN A 256 48.97 -65.07 21.94
N GLY A 257 48.13 -65.99 21.47
CA GLY A 257 46.82 -66.29 22.06
C GLY A 257 45.76 -65.19 21.86
N THR A 258 46.19 -63.99 21.51
CA THR A 258 45.42 -62.91 20.90
C THR A 258 45.68 -62.96 19.40
N GLY A 259 44.98 -63.83 18.67
CA GLY A 259 44.70 -63.46 17.29
C GLY A 259 44.07 -62.07 17.39
N GLY A 260 44.65 -61.07 16.72
CA GLY A 260 44.12 -59.71 16.73
C GLY A 260 42.63 -59.74 16.42
N ASP A 261 41.93 -58.64 16.72
CA ASP A 261 40.48 -58.51 16.52
C ASP A 261 39.99 -59.35 15.33
N ASN A 262 39.00 -60.24 15.53
CA ASN A 262 38.63 -61.25 14.54
C ASN A 262 38.32 -60.65 13.16
N GLU A 263 37.97 -59.36 13.12
CA GLU A 263 37.70 -58.58 11.92
C GLU A 263 38.97 -58.21 11.12
N ARG A 264 40.15 -58.18 11.76
CA ARG A 264 41.45 -57.80 11.18
C ARG A 264 42.35 -59.00 10.87
N VAL A 265 41.99 -60.21 11.28
CA VAL A 265 42.75 -61.44 10.97
C VAL A 265 42.89 -61.63 9.45
N ASN A 266 44.13 -61.72 8.94
CA ASN A 266 44.48 -61.82 7.52
C ASN A 266 44.07 -60.63 6.63
N ILE A 267 43.73 -59.47 7.20
CA ILE A 267 43.34 -58.28 6.41
C ILE A 267 44.52 -57.68 5.64
N ASP A 268 45.75 -57.95 6.08
CA ASP A 268 47.00 -57.52 5.46
C ASP A 268 47.35 -58.31 4.18
N ILE A 269 46.60 -59.37 3.87
CA ILE A 269 46.77 -60.19 2.65
C ILE A 269 45.48 -60.19 1.81
N ASP A 270 44.31 -60.06 2.45
CA ASP A 270 43.02 -60.08 1.78
C ASP A 270 42.64 -58.72 1.17
N TYR A 271 43.12 -58.48 -0.06
CA TYR A 271 42.74 -57.30 -0.87
C TYR A 271 41.22 -57.17 -1.04
N THR A 272 40.51 -58.29 -1.21
CA THR A 272 39.08 -58.22 -1.48
C THR A 272 38.31 -57.73 -0.27
N ARG A 273 38.71 -58.15 0.93
CA ARG A 273 38.08 -57.71 2.18
C ARG A 273 38.45 -56.28 2.57
N LEU A 274 39.68 -55.86 2.32
CA LEU A 274 40.14 -54.53 2.69
C LEU A 274 39.83 -53.43 1.66
N ILE A 275 39.91 -53.71 0.36
CA ILE A 275 39.81 -52.68 -0.68
C ILE A 275 38.55 -52.82 -1.55
N ASP A 276 38.18 -54.03 -1.95
CA ASP A 276 37.12 -54.24 -2.96
C ASP A 276 35.69 -54.28 -2.37
N ASN A 277 35.54 -54.87 -1.18
CA ASN A 277 34.25 -54.99 -0.51
C ASN A 277 33.75 -53.70 0.19
N PRO A 278 34.59 -52.94 0.94
CA PRO A 278 34.11 -51.74 1.63
C PRO A 278 33.87 -50.60 0.64
N ARG A 279 32.75 -49.88 0.84
CA ARG A 279 32.38 -48.73 -0.01
C ARG A 279 33.21 -47.47 0.28
N THR A 280 33.75 -47.37 1.49
CA THR A 280 34.54 -46.24 1.98
C THR A 280 35.57 -46.75 2.96
N LEU A 281 36.80 -46.24 2.87
CA LEU A 281 37.88 -46.50 3.82
C LEU A 281 38.24 -45.18 4.49
N ASP A 282 38.31 -45.16 5.82
CA ASP A 282 38.77 -43.97 6.55
C ASP A 282 40.27 -44.02 6.74
N VAL A 283 41.00 -43.64 5.69
CA VAL A 283 42.44 -43.46 5.77
C VAL A 283 42.67 -42.03 6.23
N THR A 284 42.98 -41.80 7.52
CA THR A 284 43.38 -40.48 8.05
C THR A 284 44.76 -40.58 8.68
N PHE A 285 45.61 -39.56 8.60
CA PHE A 285 46.97 -39.60 9.19
C PHE A 285 47.02 -39.56 10.73
N ASN A 286 45.87 -39.73 11.38
CA ASN A 286 45.73 -39.69 12.82
C ASN A 286 45.74 -41.11 13.44
N GLY A 287 46.08 -42.14 12.67
CA GLY A 287 46.18 -43.52 13.15
C GLY A 287 44.84 -44.23 13.22
N SER A 288 44.01 -44.11 12.18
CA SER A 288 42.81 -44.96 12.05
C SER A 288 43.20 -46.41 11.78
N GLU A 289 42.38 -47.37 12.22
CA GLU A 289 42.65 -48.80 12.02
C GLU A 289 42.73 -49.17 10.53
N ASP A 290 41.80 -48.64 9.71
CA ASP A 290 41.80 -48.77 8.24
C ASP A 290 43.12 -48.25 7.62
N GLN A 291 43.70 -47.18 8.16
CA GLN A 291 44.97 -46.66 7.65
C GLN A 291 46.11 -47.65 7.89
N GLU A 292 46.17 -48.24 9.08
CA GLU A 292 47.18 -49.23 9.43
C GLU A 292 47.04 -50.49 8.55
N ASP A 293 45.81 -50.93 8.30
CA ASP A 293 45.49 -52.09 7.47
C ASP A 293 45.91 -51.85 6.02
N VAL A 294 45.56 -50.69 5.44
CA VAL A 294 45.93 -50.31 4.07
C VAL A 294 47.45 -50.23 3.93
N PHE A 295 48.14 -49.69 4.93
CA PHE A 295 49.60 -49.66 4.94
C PHE A 295 50.25 -51.04 5.09
N ALA A 296 49.67 -51.93 5.89
CA ALA A 296 50.13 -53.30 6.05
C ALA A 296 49.99 -54.08 4.74
N LEU A 297 48.81 -54.02 4.12
CA LEU A 297 48.55 -54.62 2.80
C LEU A 297 49.48 -54.05 1.72
N ALA A 298 49.67 -52.73 1.68
CA ALA A 298 50.61 -52.10 0.73
C ALA A 298 52.05 -52.59 0.93
N SER A 299 52.48 -52.83 2.17
CA SER A 299 53.81 -53.38 2.47
C SER A 299 53.97 -54.84 2.04
N ASN A 300 52.89 -55.63 2.05
CA ASN A 300 52.89 -57.01 1.58
C ASN A 300 52.88 -57.11 0.05
N LEU A 301 52.16 -56.21 -0.64
CA LEU A 301 52.04 -56.22 -2.10
C LEU A 301 53.27 -55.64 -2.82
N TYR A 302 53.83 -54.53 -2.32
CA TYR A 302 54.83 -53.77 -3.05
C TYR A 302 56.26 -53.87 -2.48
N GLY A 303 56.46 -54.66 -1.41
CA GLY A 303 57.78 -54.94 -0.82
C GLY A 303 58.19 -53.96 0.26
#